data_AF-A0A7H0GHJ2-F1
#
_entry.id   AF-A0A7H0GHJ2-F1
#
_cell.length_a   1.000
_cell.length_b   1.000
_cell.length_c   1.000
_cell.angle_alpha   90.00
_cell.angle_beta   90.00
_cell.angle_gamma   90.00
#
_symmetry.space_group_name_H-M   'P 1'
#
loop_
_entity.id
_entity.type
_entity.pdbx_description
1 polymer ?
#
loop_
_entity_poly.entity_id
_entity_poly.type
_entity_poly.pdbx_seq_one_letter_code
_entity_poly.pdbx_strand_id
1 'polypeptide(L)'
;MPYVVRQAAEVEVATPSRTSDQAPATAAPTEGEVGFIRDARRKAFWSKPVTRVLLVLLAVGLLIGFAVQYAVTERNRLAAVHPALRPSLELLCLPLRCEVGLPRQIASVAIDSSTFTRVKDDATSFNLQVALKSTADMVLEMPALELTLTDSSDQPVLRRVLKREDTGAPAELAAHGEWNGTVKLQVPEVADRVTGYRLLAFYP
;
A
#
# COMPACT_ATOMS: atom_id res chain seq x y z
N MET A 1 -35.27 69.27 81.12
CA MET A 1 -34.14 69.85 80.36
C MET A 1 -33.85 68.94 79.16
N PRO A 2 -33.54 69.51 77.98
CA PRO A 2 -33.76 68.89 76.68
C PRO A 2 -32.50 68.17 76.17
N TYR A 3 -32.67 67.04 75.46
CA TYR A 3 -32.39 66.95 74.03
C TYR A 3 -32.96 65.64 73.47
N VAL A 4 -33.69 65.78 72.37
CA VAL A 4 -34.34 64.76 71.55
C VAL A 4 -33.45 64.63 70.29
N VAL A 5 -33.26 63.48 69.65
CA VAL A 5 -33.93 63.08 68.37
C VAL A 5 -33.10 61.96 67.70
N ARG A 6 -33.80 60.87 67.34
CA ARG A 6 -33.82 60.02 66.09
C ARG A 6 -32.55 59.87 65.23
N GLN A 7 -32.31 58.84 64.40
CA GLN A 7 -32.95 57.58 63.97
C GLN A 7 -31.87 56.84 63.14
N ALA A 8 -31.84 55.51 63.15
CA ALA A 8 -31.62 54.68 61.96
C ALA A 8 -32.10 53.26 62.24
N ALA A 9 -32.99 52.79 61.36
CA ALA A 9 -33.67 51.50 61.36
C ALA A 9 -32.72 50.37 60.92
N GLU A 10 -32.81 49.19 61.55
CA GLU A 10 -33.30 47.92 60.97
C GLU A 10 -32.21 47.20 60.13
N VAL A 11 -31.93 45.92 60.39
CA VAL A 11 -32.52 44.83 59.63
C VAL A 11 -32.24 43.49 60.34
N GLU A 12 -33.34 42.76 60.54
CA GLU A 12 -33.46 41.33 60.81
C GLU A 12 -32.81 40.49 59.70
N VAL A 13 -32.30 39.29 60.01
CA VAL A 13 -32.60 38.05 59.27
C VAL A 13 -31.67 36.94 59.75
N ALA A 14 -32.33 35.84 60.07
CA ALA A 14 -31.80 34.60 60.55
C ALA A 14 -31.20 33.72 59.42
N THR A 15 -30.67 32.59 59.88
CA THR A 15 -30.70 31.26 59.22
C THR A 15 -29.53 30.93 58.27
N PRO A 16 -29.21 29.62 58.12
CA PRO A 16 -27.94 29.09 58.59
C PRO A 16 -27.31 28.13 57.55
N SER A 17 -26.34 27.36 58.01
CA SER A 17 -26.10 25.97 57.59
C SER A 17 -25.53 25.68 56.20
N ARG A 18 -24.23 25.35 56.23
CA ARG A 18 -23.53 24.28 55.49
C ARG A 18 -23.74 24.23 53.98
N THR A 19 -22.84 24.90 53.28
CA THR A 19 -22.41 24.50 51.94
C THR A 19 -21.73 23.13 52.02
N SER A 20 -22.45 22.09 51.59
CA SER A 20 -21.86 20.82 51.20
C SER A 20 -21.17 21.01 49.85
N ASP A 21 -19.86 20.82 49.87
CA ASP A 21 -18.99 20.68 48.72
C ASP A 21 -19.45 19.47 47.89
N GLN A 22 -19.90 19.70 46.66
CA GLN A 22 -20.27 18.63 45.72
C GLN A 22 -19.52 18.84 44.40
N ALA A 23 -18.51 18.00 44.21
CA ALA A 23 -17.76 17.81 42.98
C ALA A 23 -18.69 17.51 41.78
N PRO A 24 -18.32 17.88 40.54
CA PRO A 24 -19.21 17.72 39.39
C PRO A 24 -19.44 16.23 39.10
N ALA A 25 -20.66 15.77 39.34
CA ALA A 25 -21.10 14.44 38.97
C ALA A 25 -21.11 14.30 37.44
N THR A 26 -20.29 13.40 36.92
CA THR A 26 -20.39 12.87 35.56
C THR A 26 -21.75 12.19 35.42
N ALA A 27 -22.74 12.89 34.85
CA ALA A 27 -24.07 12.35 34.63
C ALA A 27 -24.04 11.25 33.56
N ALA A 28 -24.43 10.04 33.94
CA ALA A 28 -24.70 8.92 33.02
C ALA A 28 -25.93 9.22 32.15
N PRO A 29 -25.99 8.70 30.90
CA PRO A 29 -27.06 9.03 29.96
C PRO A 29 -28.38 8.38 30.39
N THR A 30 -29.43 9.18 30.56
CA THR A 30 -30.79 8.69 30.83
C THR A 30 -31.49 8.33 29.52
N GLU A 31 -32.18 7.18 29.50
CA GLU A 31 -32.83 6.58 28.32
C GLU A 31 -33.98 7.41 27.71
N GLY A 32 -34.35 8.55 28.31
CA GLY A 32 -35.45 9.43 27.89
C GLY A 32 -35.05 10.80 27.31
N GLU A 33 -33.78 11.03 26.97
CA GLU A 33 -33.35 12.33 26.41
C GLU A 33 -33.86 12.48 24.96
N VAL A 34 -34.90 13.28 24.79
CA VAL A 34 -35.56 13.64 23.52
C VAL A 34 -34.56 14.09 22.44
N GLY A 35 -34.73 13.58 21.21
CA GLY A 35 -33.74 13.66 20.12
C GLY A 35 -33.24 15.08 19.79
N PHE A 36 -34.08 16.10 19.95
CA PHE A 36 -33.72 17.50 19.70
C PHE A 36 -32.64 18.04 20.66
N ILE A 37 -32.58 17.56 21.91
CA ILE A 37 -31.55 17.97 22.89
C ILE A 37 -30.21 17.33 22.53
N ARG A 38 -30.22 16.07 22.07
CA ARG A 38 -29.02 15.36 21.59
C ARG A 38 -28.46 16.01 20.32
N ASP A 39 -29.33 16.38 19.37
CA ASP A 39 -28.92 17.08 18.15
C ASP A 39 -28.39 18.50 18.41
N ALA A 40 -28.99 19.25 19.36
CA ALA A 40 -28.52 20.56 19.77
C ALA A 40 -27.16 20.49 20.47
N ARG A 41 -26.97 19.52 21.38
CA ARG A 41 -25.67 19.30 22.06
C ARG A 41 -24.59 18.84 21.08
N ARG A 42 -24.93 18.00 20.09
CA ARG A 42 -24.03 17.61 18.99
C ARG A 42 -23.65 18.83 18.14
N LYS A 43 -24.62 19.65 17.71
CA LYS A 43 -24.34 20.90 16.97
C LYS A 43 -23.45 21.86 17.75
N ALA A 44 -23.71 22.04 19.05
CA ALA A 44 -22.92 22.92 19.93
C ALA A 44 -21.49 22.40 20.16
N PHE A 45 -21.28 21.09 20.24
CA PHE A 45 -19.94 20.51 20.33
C PHE A 45 -19.15 20.66 19.01
N TRP A 46 -19.80 20.48 17.85
CA TRP A 46 -19.19 20.64 16.52
C TRP A 46 -19.05 22.11 16.07
N SER A 47 -19.70 23.06 16.75
CA SER A 47 -19.60 24.50 16.47
C SER A 47 -18.52 25.22 17.28
N LYS A 48 -17.94 24.59 18.33
CA LYS A 48 -16.85 25.19 19.09
C LYS A 48 -15.62 25.40 18.19
N PRO A 49 -14.93 26.55 18.27
CA PRO A 49 -13.77 26.81 17.43
C PRO A 49 -12.64 25.79 17.67
N VAL A 50 -12.49 25.33 18.92
CA VAL A 50 -11.47 24.33 19.29
C VAL A 50 -11.72 22.96 18.65
N THR A 51 -12.96 22.46 18.66
CA THR A 51 -13.29 21.18 18.00
C THR A 51 -13.16 21.29 16.48
N ARG A 52 -13.51 22.45 15.88
CA ARG A 52 -13.26 22.69 14.45
C ARG A 52 -11.77 22.68 14.12
N VAL A 53 -10.94 23.38 14.90
CA VAL A 53 -9.48 23.38 14.71
C VAL A 53 -8.91 21.97 14.86
N LEU A 54 -9.34 21.22 15.89
CA LEU A 54 -8.91 19.84 16.08
C LEU A 54 -9.31 18.94 14.91
N LEU A 55 -10.54 19.06 14.41
CA LEU A 55 -11.02 18.31 13.25
C LEU A 55 -10.25 18.68 11.97
N VAL A 56 -9.92 19.95 11.77
CA VAL A 56 -9.08 20.39 10.65
C VAL A 56 -7.67 19.82 10.76
N LEU A 57 -7.04 19.90 11.93
CA LEU A 57 -5.72 19.31 12.16
C LEU A 57 -5.73 17.80 11.96
N LEU A 58 -6.76 17.12 12.46
CA LEU A 58 -6.95 15.69 12.25
C LEU A 58 -7.11 15.37 10.75
N ALA A 59 -7.98 16.10 10.04
CA ALA A 59 -8.19 15.90 8.61
C ALA A 59 -6.92 16.13 7.80
N VAL A 60 -6.16 17.20 8.09
CA VAL A 60 -4.86 17.47 7.48
C VAL A 60 -3.87 16.35 7.79
N GLY A 61 -3.81 15.89 9.04
CA GLY A 61 -2.97 14.76 9.43
C GLY A 61 -3.32 13.48 8.67
N LEU A 62 -4.62 13.18 8.50
CA LEU A 62 -5.08 12.04 7.70
C LEU A 62 -4.70 12.18 6.23
N LEU A 63 -4.84 13.37 5.64
CA LEU A 63 -4.47 13.62 4.25
C LEU A 63 -2.96 13.43 4.04
N ILE A 64 -2.13 13.93 4.96
CA ILE A 64 -0.68 13.73 4.93
C ILE A 64 -0.36 12.23 5.07
N GLY A 65 -0.97 11.55 6.05
CA GLY A 65 -0.77 10.12 6.25
C GLY A 65 -1.20 9.29 5.04
N PHE A 66 -2.29 9.65 4.38
CA PHE A 66 -2.74 9.00 3.15
C PHE A 66 -1.75 9.26 2.00
N ALA A 67 -1.29 10.49 1.82
CA ALA A 67 -0.31 10.83 0.79
C ALA A 67 1.00 10.06 0.96
N VAL A 68 1.50 9.94 2.21
CA VAL A 68 2.70 9.13 2.51
C VAL A 68 2.45 7.66 2.23
N GLN A 69 1.33 7.09 2.68
CA GLN A 69 0.99 5.68 2.40
C GLN A 69 0.91 5.40 0.90
N TYR A 70 0.24 6.28 0.15
CA TYR A 70 0.15 6.20 -1.29
C TYR A 70 1.53 6.29 -1.95
N ALA A 71 2.34 7.29 -1.57
CA ALA A 71 3.68 7.48 -2.11
C ALA A 71 4.60 6.28 -1.84
N VAL A 72 4.53 5.66 -0.67
CA VAL A 72 5.33 4.48 -0.30
C VAL A 72 4.88 3.23 -1.06
N THR A 73 3.57 3.06 -1.23
CA THR A 73 3.00 1.93 -1.97
C THR A 73 3.35 2.03 -3.45
N GLU A 74 3.17 3.21 -4.03
CA GLU A 74 3.30 3.45 -5.48
C GLU A 74 4.68 4.03 -5.86
N ARG A 75 5.67 3.95 -4.95
CA ARG A 75 6.98 4.60 -5.06
C ARG A 75 7.71 4.30 -6.37
N ASN A 76 7.68 3.04 -6.81
CA ASN A 76 8.39 2.60 -8.03
C ASN A 76 7.72 3.18 -9.29
N ARG A 77 6.39 3.25 -9.32
CA ARG A 77 5.66 3.85 -10.44
C ARG A 77 5.81 5.36 -10.46
N LEU A 78 5.78 6.03 -9.29
CA LEU A 78 6.04 7.47 -9.21
C LEU A 78 7.45 7.80 -9.70
N ALA A 79 8.45 6.99 -9.32
CA ALA A 79 9.82 7.14 -9.81
C ALA A 79 9.94 6.88 -11.33
N ALA A 80 9.15 5.95 -11.87
CA ALA A 80 9.14 5.66 -13.31
C ALA A 80 8.48 6.77 -14.15
N VAL A 81 7.38 7.35 -13.69
CA VAL A 81 6.66 8.43 -14.40
C VAL A 81 7.35 9.79 -14.21
N HIS A 82 7.87 10.05 -13.01
CA HIS A 82 8.52 11.31 -12.65
C HIS A 82 9.92 11.05 -12.09
N PRO A 83 10.94 10.87 -12.95
CA PRO A 83 12.30 10.56 -12.51
C PRO A 83 12.91 11.66 -11.62
N ALA A 84 12.44 12.91 -11.74
CA ALA A 84 12.86 14.01 -10.87
C ALA A 84 12.47 13.83 -9.38
N LEU A 85 11.44 13.03 -9.09
CA LEU A 85 11.00 12.74 -7.71
C LEU A 85 11.81 11.62 -7.05
N ARG A 86 12.59 10.85 -7.82
CA ARG A 86 13.40 9.74 -7.32
C ARG A 86 14.25 10.09 -6.08
N PRO A 87 15.04 11.19 -6.05
CA PRO A 87 15.83 11.53 -4.87
C PRO A 87 14.98 11.85 -3.64
N SER A 88 13.81 12.49 -3.83
CA SER A 88 12.89 12.77 -2.71
C SER A 88 12.24 11.50 -2.16
N LEU A 89 11.93 10.53 -3.02
CA LEU A 89 11.38 9.23 -2.63
C LEU A 89 12.42 8.37 -1.92
N GLU A 90 13.68 8.40 -2.37
CA GLU A 90 14.80 7.73 -1.70
C GLU A 90 15.01 8.27 -0.28
N LEU A 91 14.97 9.60 -0.10
CA LEU A 91 15.03 10.23 1.23
C LEU A 91 13.87 9.84 2.13
N LEU A 92 12.65 9.79 1.58
CA LEU A 92 11.47 9.33 2.30
C LEU A 92 11.60 7.85 2.69
N CYS A 93 12.25 7.05 1.86
CA CYS A 93 12.43 5.62 2.08
C CYS A 93 13.48 5.24 3.12
N LEU A 94 14.46 6.10 3.41
CA LEU A 94 15.47 5.87 4.44
C LEU A 94 14.89 5.50 5.82
N PRO A 95 14.00 6.30 6.45
CA PRO A 95 13.41 5.95 7.74
C PRO A 95 12.48 4.74 7.66
N LEU A 96 11.87 4.49 6.50
CA LEU A 96 10.92 3.41 6.27
C LEU A 96 11.58 2.09 5.85
N ARG A 97 12.91 2.08 5.65
CA ARG A 97 13.68 0.96 5.07
C ARG A 97 13.07 0.39 3.79
N CYS A 98 12.53 1.26 2.93
CA CYS A 98 12.11 0.87 1.58
C CYS A 98 13.21 1.17 0.54
N GLU A 99 13.11 0.52 -0.62
CA GLU A 99 13.99 0.75 -1.77
C GLU A 99 13.14 1.16 -2.98
N VAL A 100 13.61 2.18 -3.71
CA VAL A 100 12.98 2.66 -4.95
C VAL A 100 13.58 1.90 -6.12
N GLY A 101 12.90 0.84 -6.54
CA GLY A 101 13.29 -0.02 -7.65
C GLY A 101 12.52 0.27 -8.93
N LEU A 102 12.70 -0.59 -9.93
CA LEU A 102 11.87 -0.56 -11.13
C LEU A 102 10.43 -1.02 -10.81
N PRO A 103 9.42 -0.49 -11.52
CA PRO A 103 8.05 -0.94 -11.36
C PRO A 103 7.90 -2.37 -11.89
N ARG A 104 7.14 -3.18 -11.15
CA ARG A 104 6.81 -4.57 -11.48
C ARG A 104 5.33 -4.64 -11.85
N GLN A 105 5.00 -4.92 -13.11
CA GLN A 105 3.61 -4.97 -13.59
C GLN A 105 3.41 -6.17 -14.52
N ILE A 106 3.07 -7.33 -13.94
CA ILE A 106 2.94 -8.58 -14.72
C ILE A 106 1.78 -8.53 -15.72
N ALA A 107 0.71 -7.79 -15.40
CA ALA A 107 -0.44 -7.61 -16.30
C ALA A 107 -0.08 -6.93 -17.63
N SER A 108 1.02 -6.17 -17.66
CA SER A 108 1.48 -5.43 -18.82
C SER A 108 2.60 -6.14 -19.59
N VAL A 109 3.02 -7.33 -19.13
CA VAL A 109 4.05 -8.14 -19.80
C VAL A 109 3.42 -9.41 -20.36
N ALA A 110 3.54 -9.59 -21.68
CA ALA A 110 3.04 -10.76 -22.38
C ALA A 110 4.19 -11.56 -22.99
N ILE A 111 4.04 -12.88 -23.02
CA ILE A 111 4.89 -13.76 -23.82
C ILE A 111 4.32 -13.73 -25.24
N ASP A 112 5.05 -13.12 -26.17
CA ASP A 112 4.62 -13.00 -27.57
C ASP A 112 4.79 -14.33 -28.29
N SER A 113 5.94 -14.98 -28.10
CA SER A 113 6.20 -16.31 -28.61
C SER A 113 7.12 -17.10 -27.67
N SER A 114 6.96 -18.42 -27.67
CA SER A 114 7.91 -19.33 -27.04
C SER A 114 8.10 -20.55 -27.92
N THR A 115 9.30 -21.09 -27.96
CA THR A 115 9.62 -22.28 -28.73
C THR A 115 10.61 -23.12 -27.94
N PHE A 116 10.24 -24.37 -27.66
CA PHE A 116 11.09 -25.33 -26.98
C PHE A 116 11.46 -26.44 -27.94
N THR A 117 12.76 -26.61 -28.19
CA THR A 117 13.27 -27.58 -29.17
C THR A 117 14.38 -28.42 -28.56
N ARG A 118 14.37 -29.73 -28.87
CA ARG A 118 15.48 -30.62 -28.51
C ARG A 118 16.66 -30.36 -29.43
N VAL A 119 17.87 -30.32 -28.86
CA VAL A 119 19.11 -30.15 -29.64
C VAL A 119 19.36 -31.44 -30.44
N LYS A 120 19.64 -31.31 -31.74
CA LYS A 120 19.82 -32.48 -32.64
C LYS A 120 21.00 -33.37 -32.23
N ASP A 121 22.08 -32.75 -31.76
CA ASP A 121 23.34 -33.45 -31.45
C ASP A 121 23.40 -33.96 -29.99
N ASP A 122 22.43 -33.59 -29.14
CA ASP A 122 22.39 -33.99 -27.74
C ASP A 122 20.94 -34.16 -27.26
N ALA A 123 20.55 -35.42 -27.06
CA ALA A 123 19.21 -35.77 -26.61
C ALA A 123 18.86 -35.24 -25.21
N THR A 124 19.85 -34.86 -24.40
CA THR A 124 19.66 -34.32 -23.04
C THR A 124 19.63 -32.79 -22.99
N SER A 125 19.92 -32.13 -24.11
CA SER A 125 19.94 -30.67 -24.24
C SER A 125 18.71 -30.15 -24.98
N PHE A 126 18.19 -29.03 -24.51
CA PHE A 126 17.05 -28.33 -25.08
C PHE A 126 17.33 -26.84 -25.23
N ASN A 127 16.82 -26.24 -26.30
CA ASN A 127 16.81 -24.79 -26.51
C ASN A 127 15.42 -24.25 -26.25
N LEU A 128 15.31 -23.32 -25.30
CA LEU A 128 14.13 -22.49 -25.08
C LEU A 128 14.36 -21.12 -25.72
N GLN A 129 13.56 -20.77 -26.71
CA GLN A 129 13.48 -19.43 -27.27
C GLN A 129 12.22 -18.77 -26.72
N VAL A 130 12.33 -17.51 -26.29
CA VAL A 130 11.22 -16.75 -25.72
C VAL A 130 11.29 -15.30 -26.18
N ALA A 131 10.14 -14.79 -26.60
CA ALA A 131 9.89 -13.40 -26.90
C ALA A 131 8.96 -12.81 -25.82
N LEU A 132 9.43 -11.78 -25.12
CA LEU A 132 8.64 -11.03 -24.16
C LEU A 132 8.34 -9.65 -24.74
N LYS A 133 7.10 -9.20 -24.56
CA LYS A 133 6.65 -7.89 -24.98
C LYS A 133 6.06 -7.13 -23.80
N SER A 134 6.49 -5.90 -23.63
CA SER A 134 5.86 -4.93 -22.74
C SER A 134 4.75 -4.20 -23.48
N THR A 135 3.64 -3.98 -22.79
CA THR A 135 2.53 -3.11 -23.22
C THR A 135 2.40 -1.88 -22.32
N ALA A 136 3.33 -1.71 -21.37
CA ALA A 136 3.33 -0.56 -20.47
C ALA A 136 3.93 0.68 -21.13
N ASP A 137 3.41 1.85 -20.76
CA ASP A 137 3.94 3.17 -21.14
C ASP A 137 5.21 3.59 -20.37
N MET A 138 5.75 2.69 -19.55
CA MET A 138 6.91 2.95 -18.70
C MET A 138 7.87 1.76 -18.73
N VAL A 139 9.11 2.01 -18.34
CA VAL A 139 10.14 0.96 -18.20
C VAL A 139 9.77 0.07 -17.01
N LEU A 140 9.76 -1.25 -17.23
CA LEU A 140 9.45 -2.26 -16.22
C LEU A 140 10.70 -3.05 -15.83
N GLU A 141 10.70 -3.63 -14.63
CA GLU A 141 11.68 -4.65 -14.27
C GLU A 141 11.49 -5.88 -15.17
N MET A 142 12.58 -6.51 -15.59
CA MET A 142 12.50 -7.77 -16.34
C MET A 142 11.95 -8.90 -15.45
N PRO A 143 10.85 -9.58 -15.83
CA PRO A 143 10.32 -10.68 -15.04
C PRO A 143 11.23 -11.91 -15.08
N ALA A 144 11.11 -12.76 -14.06
CA ALA A 144 11.65 -14.11 -14.10
C ALA A 144 10.71 -15.03 -14.90
N LEU A 145 11.28 -16.08 -15.47
CA LEU A 145 10.52 -17.08 -16.22
C LEU A 145 10.50 -18.39 -15.45
N GLU A 146 9.35 -19.02 -15.39
CA GLU A 146 9.18 -20.35 -14.86
C GLU A 146 8.94 -21.32 -16.02
N LEU A 147 9.87 -22.24 -16.20
CA LEU A 147 9.76 -23.33 -17.16
C LEU A 147 9.31 -24.59 -16.43
N THR A 148 8.16 -25.12 -16.84
CA THR A 148 7.67 -26.43 -16.42
C THR A 148 7.69 -27.38 -17.60
N LEU A 149 8.44 -28.46 -17.49
CA LEU A 149 8.46 -29.53 -18.49
C LEU A 149 7.37 -30.54 -18.15
N THR A 150 6.63 -31.00 -19.16
CA THR A 150 5.50 -31.91 -18.98
C THR A 150 5.69 -33.23 -19.74
N ASP A 151 5.07 -34.29 -19.21
CA ASP A 151 4.98 -35.59 -19.88
C ASP A 151 3.77 -35.70 -20.80
N SER A 152 3.55 -36.90 -21.37
CA SER A 152 2.48 -37.15 -22.35
C SER A 152 1.08 -37.01 -21.76
N SER A 153 0.95 -36.98 -20.44
CA SER A 153 -0.29 -36.75 -19.70
C SER A 153 -0.41 -35.31 -19.17
N ASP A 154 0.41 -34.39 -19.69
CA ASP A 154 0.56 -32.99 -19.25
C ASP A 154 0.91 -32.85 -17.76
N GLN A 155 1.55 -33.86 -17.16
CA GLN A 155 2.00 -33.80 -15.77
C GLN A 155 3.38 -33.15 -15.67
N PRO A 156 3.60 -32.24 -14.70
CA PRO A 156 4.89 -31.58 -14.53
C PRO A 156 5.95 -32.57 -14.05
N VAL A 157 6.98 -32.81 -14.86
CA VAL A 157 8.12 -33.67 -14.53
C VAL A 157 9.30 -32.89 -13.95
N LEU A 158 9.44 -31.61 -14.35
CA LEU A 158 10.48 -30.72 -13.85
C LEU A 158 9.99 -29.29 -13.87
N ARG A 159 10.27 -28.53 -12.81
CA ARG A 159 9.99 -27.09 -12.71
C ARG A 159 11.29 -26.35 -12.41
N ARG A 160 11.63 -25.37 -13.24
CA ARG A 160 12.84 -24.55 -13.10
C ARG A 160 12.50 -23.08 -13.25
N VAL A 161 12.96 -22.29 -12.27
CA VAL A 161 12.93 -20.83 -12.36
C VAL A 161 14.18 -20.38 -13.08
N LEU A 162 14.01 -19.69 -14.20
CA LEU A 162 15.02 -19.03 -14.99
C LEU A 162 15.02 -17.55 -14.61
N LYS A 163 16.08 -17.12 -13.94
CA LYS A 163 16.26 -15.72 -13.60
C LYS A 163 16.82 -14.96 -14.80
N ARG A 164 16.80 -13.64 -14.70
CA ARG A 164 17.39 -12.73 -15.69
C ARG A 164 18.84 -13.11 -16.05
N GLU A 165 19.62 -13.56 -15.07
CA GLU A 165 21.01 -13.97 -15.28
C GLU A 165 21.13 -15.25 -16.13
N ASP A 166 20.17 -16.18 -15.98
CA ASP A 166 20.14 -17.44 -16.73
C ASP A 166 19.70 -17.22 -18.18
N THR A 167 18.85 -16.22 -18.42
CA THR A 167 18.28 -15.94 -19.73
C THR A 167 19.07 -14.93 -20.56
N GLY A 168 20.04 -14.25 -19.94
CA GLY A 168 20.77 -13.14 -20.55
C GLY A 168 19.89 -11.91 -20.82
N ALA A 169 18.77 -11.80 -20.11
CA ALA A 169 17.85 -10.68 -20.28
C ALA A 169 18.41 -9.38 -19.66
N PRO A 170 18.09 -8.20 -20.21
CA PRO A 170 18.43 -6.92 -19.58
C PRO A 170 17.71 -6.75 -18.23
N ALA A 171 18.25 -5.89 -17.36
CA ALA A 171 17.60 -5.54 -16.08
C ALA A 171 16.23 -4.87 -16.26
N GLU A 172 16.08 -4.16 -17.38
CA GLU A 172 14.94 -3.31 -17.67
C GLU A 172 14.30 -3.74 -18.99
N LEU A 173 12.98 -3.79 -19.00
CA LEU A 173 12.17 -3.97 -20.20
C LEU A 173 11.58 -2.60 -20.57
N ALA A 174 11.94 -2.10 -21.75
CA ALA A 174 11.52 -0.77 -22.20
C ALA A 174 9.99 -0.66 -22.33
N ALA A 175 9.49 0.58 -22.22
CA ALA A 175 8.09 0.89 -22.52
C ALA A 175 7.74 0.46 -23.95
N HIS A 176 6.66 -0.29 -24.12
CA HIS A 176 6.26 -0.91 -25.40
C HIS A 176 7.36 -1.74 -26.10
N GLY A 177 8.41 -2.11 -25.37
CA GLY A 177 9.57 -2.81 -25.88
C GLY A 177 9.36 -4.31 -26.01
N GLU A 178 10.21 -4.93 -26.81
CA GLU A 178 10.27 -6.39 -26.98
C GLU A 178 11.68 -6.89 -26.67
N TRP A 179 11.77 -8.04 -26.01
CA TRP A 179 13.01 -8.73 -25.76
C TRP A 179 12.92 -10.18 -26.21
N ASN A 180 13.96 -10.63 -26.90
CA ASN A 180 14.08 -11.98 -27.43
C ASN A 180 15.33 -12.66 -26.85
N GLY A 181 15.15 -13.83 -26.24
CA GLY A 181 16.23 -14.58 -25.61
C GLY A 181 16.22 -16.06 -25.97
N THR A 182 17.39 -16.68 -25.93
CA THR A 182 17.56 -18.13 -26.10
C THR A 182 18.32 -18.70 -24.92
N VAL A 183 17.75 -19.72 -24.29
CA VAL A 183 18.31 -20.41 -23.12
C VAL A 183 18.58 -21.86 -23.49
N LYS A 184 19.82 -22.31 -23.25
CA LYS A 184 20.16 -23.73 -23.37
C LYS A 184 19.97 -24.40 -22.01
N LEU A 185 19.19 -25.47 -21.97
CA LEU A 185 18.93 -26.25 -20.77
C LEU A 185 19.43 -27.68 -20.96
N GLN A 186 20.17 -28.17 -19.98
CA GLN A 186 20.54 -29.58 -19.87
C GLN A 186 19.72 -30.22 -18.76
N VAL A 187 18.96 -31.27 -19.10
CA VAL A 187 18.05 -31.96 -18.18
C VAL A 187 18.10 -33.48 -18.44
N PRO A 188 19.24 -34.14 -18.19
CA PRO A 188 19.46 -35.54 -18.53
C PRO A 188 18.50 -36.50 -17.82
N GLU A 189 18.10 -36.18 -16.59
CA GLU A 189 17.27 -37.05 -15.73
C GLU A 189 15.84 -37.25 -16.24
N VAL A 190 15.30 -36.25 -16.94
CA VAL A 190 13.90 -36.25 -17.40
C VAL A 190 13.76 -36.23 -18.92
N ALA A 191 14.87 -36.18 -19.66
CA ALA A 191 14.90 -35.93 -21.10
C ALA A 191 13.98 -36.86 -21.92
N ASP A 192 13.86 -38.13 -21.52
CA ASP A 192 13.05 -39.14 -22.22
C ASP A 192 11.55 -39.03 -21.92
N ARG A 193 11.20 -38.36 -20.82
CA ARG A 193 9.82 -38.18 -20.36
C ARG A 193 9.20 -36.86 -20.82
N VAL A 194 10.02 -35.92 -21.30
CA VAL A 194 9.54 -34.60 -21.76
C VAL A 194 8.88 -34.73 -23.12
N THR A 195 7.58 -34.46 -23.16
CA THR A 195 6.80 -34.34 -24.41
C THR A 195 6.18 -32.96 -24.60
N GLY A 196 6.10 -32.15 -23.53
CA GLY A 196 5.54 -30.81 -23.56
C GLY A 196 6.29 -29.83 -22.65
N TYR A 197 5.90 -28.57 -22.71
CA TYR A 197 6.38 -27.53 -21.82
C TYR A 197 5.31 -26.48 -21.55
N ARG A 198 5.43 -25.79 -20.43
CA ARG A 198 4.64 -24.62 -20.04
C ARG A 198 5.58 -23.54 -19.54
N LEU A 199 5.36 -22.30 -19.98
CA LEU A 199 6.15 -21.15 -19.61
C LEU A 199 5.27 -20.11 -18.93
N LEU A 200 5.76 -19.53 -17.84
CA LEU A 200 5.07 -18.49 -17.06
C LEU A 200 6.04 -17.37 -16.74
N ALA A 201 5.64 -16.12 -16.94
CA ALA A 201 6.39 -14.95 -16.48
C ALA A 201 5.87 -14.52 -15.11
N PHE A 202 6.76 -14.16 -14.19
CA PHE A 202 6.40 -13.68 -12.87
C PHE A 202 7.48 -12.78 -12.26
N TYR A 203 7.12 -12.08 -11.17
CA TYR A 203 8.08 -11.34 -10.34
C TYR A 203 8.23 -12.06 -8.99
N PRO A 204 9.44 -12.50 -8.61
CA PRO A 204 9.70 -13.11 -7.31
C PRO A 204 9.66 -12.10 -6.15
#